data_AF-A0A7X8CMI2-F1
#
_entry.id   AF-A0A7X8CMI2-F1
#
_cell.length_a   1.000
_cell.length_b   1.000
_cell.length_c   1.000
_cell.angle_alpha   90.00
_cell.angle_beta   90.00
_cell.angle_gamma   90.00
#
_symmetry.space_group_name_H-M   'P 1'
#
loop_
_entity.id
_entity.type
_entity.pdbx_description
1 polymer ?
#
loop_
_entity_poly.entity_id
_entity_poly.type
_entity_poly.pdbx_seq_one_letter_code
_entity_poly.pdbx_strand_id
1 'polypeptide(L)' 'MTQMSTFQLQSNSFKNHGTIPIVNTVKGKNLSPPLAWKGSPENTKSYALICI' A
#
# COMPACT_ATOMS: atom_id res chain seq x y z
N MET A 1 7.24 26.49 -7.72
CA MET A 1 6.33 26.05 -6.65
C MET A 1 6.21 24.54 -6.74
N THR A 2 6.94 23.81 -5.89
CA THR A 2 6.88 22.34 -5.87
C THR A 2 5.64 21.95 -5.07
N GLN A 3 4.67 21.29 -5.71
CA GLN A 3 3.53 20.72 -5.01
C GLN A 3 4.02 19.66 -4.01
N MET A 4 3.77 19.85 -2.72
CA MET A 4 3.97 18.81 -1.71
C MET A 4 2.91 17.73 -1.90
N SER A 5 3.19 16.79 -2.81
CA SER A 5 2.36 15.60 -2.99
C SER A 5 2.40 14.79 -1.70
N THR A 6 1.27 14.57 -1.04
CA THR A 6 1.23 13.67 0.12
C THR A 6 1.60 12.26 -0.34
N PHE A 7 2.67 11.69 0.23
CA PHE A 7 3.04 10.31 0.00
C PHE A 7 1.97 9.38 0.59
N GLN A 8 1.47 8.46 -0.22
CA GLN A 8 0.35 7.59 0.13
C GLN A 8 0.59 6.14 -0.30
N LEU A 9 0.09 5.22 0.53
CA LEU A 9 -0.01 3.79 0.22
C LEU A 9 -1.48 3.38 0.30
N GLN A 10 -1.97 2.69 -0.72
CA GLN A 10 -3.36 2.25 -0.82
C GLN A 10 -3.46 0.85 -1.43
N SER A 11 -4.56 0.16 -1.14
CA SER A 11 -4.94 -1.09 -1.80
C SER A 11 -6.28 -0.92 -2.52
N ASN A 12 -6.46 -1.58 -3.67
CA ASN A 12 -7.78 -1.69 -4.28
C ASN A 12 -8.63 -2.82 -3.66
N SER A 13 -8.02 -3.65 -2.80
CA SER A 13 -8.68 -4.79 -2.16
C SER A 13 -9.37 -4.40 -0.84
N PHE A 14 -8.92 -3.33 -0.19
CA PHE A 14 -9.52 -2.81 1.04
C PHE A 14 -9.16 -1.34 1.27
N LYS A 15 -10.00 -0.64 2.03
CA LYS A 15 -9.76 0.74 2.49
C LYS A 15 -8.80 0.74 3.69
N ASN A 16 -8.16 1.88 3.97
CA ASN A 16 -7.41 2.05 5.22
C ASN A 16 -8.32 1.77 6.43
N HIS A 17 -7.81 1.01 7.41
CA HIS A 17 -8.56 0.45 8.55
C HIS A 17 -9.77 -0.44 8.20
N GLY A 18 -9.92 -0.82 6.92
CA GLY A 18 -10.93 -1.75 6.46
C GLY A 18 -10.53 -3.22 6.69
N THR A 19 -11.51 -4.11 6.58
CA THR A 19 -11.28 -5.55 6.65
C THR A 19 -10.45 -6.04 5.47
N ILE A 20 -9.41 -6.83 5.77
CA ILE A 20 -8.59 -7.49 4.74
C ILE A 20 -9.40 -8.66 4.14
N PRO A 21 -9.52 -8.76 2.80
CA PRO A 21 -10.28 -9.83 2.15
C PRO A 21 -9.68 -11.22 2.44
N ILE A 22 -10.54 -12.24 2.54
CA ILE A 22 -10.15 -13.62 2.89
C ILE A 22 -9.01 -14.14 2.01
N VAL A 23 -9.01 -13.83 0.72
CA VAL A 23 -7.97 -14.27 -0.23
C VAL A 23 -6.55 -13.84 0.17
N ASN A 24 -6.44 -12.72 0.90
CA ASN A 24 -5.17 -12.17 1.39
C ASN A 24 -4.81 -12.64 2.81
N THR A 25 -5.60 -13.53 3.40
CA THR A 25 -5.37 -14.06 4.75
C THR A 25 -4.97 -15.53 4.69
N VAL A 26 -4.51 -16.08 5.81
CA VAL A 26 -4.24 -17.51 5.99
C VAL A 26 -5.48 -18.40 5.81
N LYS A 27 -6.69 -17.84 5.97
CA LYS A 27 -7.95 -18.57 5.72
C LYS A 27 -8.28 -18.71 4.23
N GLY A 28 -7.59 -17.97 3.37
CA GLY A 28 -7.73 -18.03 1.92
C GLY A 28 -6.44 -18.52 1.27
N LYS A 29 -6.04 -17.85 0.19
CA LYS A 29 -4.84 -18.21 -0.58
C LYS A 29 -3.55 -17.60 -0.02
N ASN A 30 -3.66 -16.80 1.04
CA ASN A 30 -2.54 -16.07 1.65
C ASN A 30 -1.73 -15.24 0.63
N LEU A 31 -2.41 -14.69 -0.38
CA LEU A 31 -1.76 -13.84 -1.39
C LEU A 31 -1.48 -12.46 -0.79
N SER A 32 -0.31 -11.89 -1.04
CA SER A 32 -0.04 -10.50 -0.66
C SER A 32 -1.10 -9.57 -1.27
N PRO A 33 -1.60 -8.58 -0.51
CA PRO A 33 -2.56 -7.63 -1.07
C PRO A 33 -1.92 -6.78 -2.16
N PRO A 34 -2.68 -6.39 -3.20
CA PRO A 34 -2.22 -5.42 -4.16
C PRO A 34 -2.04 -4.07 -3.46
N LEU A 35 -0.85 -3.48 -3.59
CA LEU A 35 -0.49 -2.20 -2.99
C LEU A 35 -0.03 -1.24 -4.07
N ALA A 36 -0.46 0.02 -3.97
CA ALA A 36 -0.09 1.08 -4.87
C ALA A 36 0.41 2.29 -4.07
N TRP A 37 1.58 2.80 -4.46
CA TRP A 37 2.23 3.97 -3.91
C TRP A 37 1.92 5.20 -4.78
N LYS A 38 1.75 6.37 -4.16
CA LYS A 38 1.57 7.65 -4.88
C LYS A 38 2.29 8.76 -4.15
N GLY A 39 2.66 9.81 -4.88
CA GLY A 39 3.18 11.05 -4.29
C GLY A 39 4.54 10.90 -3.61
N SER A 40 5.43 10.06 -4.15
CA SER A 40 6.78 9.95 -3.62
C SER A 40 7.56 11.25 -3.79
N PRO A 41 8.40 11.63 -2.81
CA PRO A 41 9.29 12.78 -2.95
C PRO A 41 10.19 12.65 -4.18
N GLU A 42 10.57 13.79 -4.74
CA GLU A 42 11.58 13.87 -5.78
C GLU A 42 12.87 13.22 -5.28
N ASN A 43 13.57 12.50 -6.17
CA ASN A 43 14.81 11.75 -5.88
C ASN A 43 14.68 10.50 -4.98
N THR A 44 13.48 10.02 -4.68
CA THR A 44 13.29 8.70 -4.03
C THR A 44 14.04 7.62 -4.80
N LYS A 45 14.98 6.91 -4.14
CA LYS A 45 15.83 5.89 -4.79
C LYS A 45 15.29 4.48 -4.66
N SER A 46 14.59 4.19 -3.57
CA SER A 46 14.05 2.88 -3.27
C SER A 46 12.90 2.96 -2.27
N TYR A 47 12.12 1.89 -2.18
CA TYR A 47 11.10 1.68 -1.16
C TYR A 47 11.40 0.40 -0.39
N ALA A 48 10.96 0.36 0.86
CA ALA A 48 10.83 -0.85 1.65
C ALA A 48 9.42 -0.90 2.23
N LEU A 49 8.86 -2.10 2.37
CA LEU A 49 7.54 -2.33 2.95
C LEU A 49 7.70 -3.24 4.17
N ILE A 50 7.14 -2.82 5.30
CA ILE A 50 7.07 -3.60 6.53
C ILE A 50 5.59 -3.86 6.82
N CYS A 51 5.23 -5.14 6.96
CA CYS A 51 3.90 -5.58 7.39
C CYS A 51 4.06 -6.26 8.75
N ILE A 52 3.44 -5.69 9.78
CA ILE A 52 3.49 -6.18 11.18
C ILE A 52 2.12 -6.65 11.65
#